data_AF-A0A937XKD1-F1
#
_entry.id   AF-A0A937XKD1-F1
#
_cell.length_a   1.000
_cell.length_b   1.000
_cell.length_c   1.000
_cell.angle_alpha   90.00
_cell.angle_beta   90.00
_cell.angle_gamma   90.00
#
_symmetry.space_group_name_H-M   'P 1'
#
loop_
_entity.id
_entity.type
_entity.pdbx_description
1 polymer ?
#
loop_
_entity_poly.entity_id
_entity_poly.type
_entity_poly.pdbx_seq_one_letter_code
_entity_poly.pdbx_strand_id
1 'polypeptide(L)' 'MKIVCIGGGPAGLYFGLLMKARHPQHDVTVVERNLPYDTFGWGVVFSDATMDNMRQWDAVT' A
#
# COMPACT_ATOMS: atom_id res chain seq x y z
N MET A 1 10.42 13.21 -3.15
CA MET A 1 11.38 12.13 -2.83
C MET A 1 11.18 11.00 -3.83
N LYS A 2 12.20 10.18 -4.07
CA LYS A 2 12.11 8.96 -4.89
C LYS A 2 12.04 7.76 -3.96
N ILE A 3 11.01 6.92 -4.10
CA ILE A 3 10.75 5.79 -3.22
C ILE A 3 10.52 4.55 -4.09
N VAL A 4 11.20 3.46 -3.76
CA VAL A 4 11.01 2.17 -4.45
C VAL A 4 10.45 1.17 -3.45
N CYS A 5 9.27 0.62 -3.74
CA CYS A 5 8.64 -0.46 -3.00
C CYS A 5 8.93 -1.80 -3.70
N ILE A 6 9.54 -2.73 -2.98
CA ILE A 6 9.82 -4.08 -3.49
C ILE A 6 8.69 -5.01 -3.01
N GLY A 7 7.83 -5.42 -3.94
CA GLY A 7 6.63 -6.21 -3.70
C GLY A 7 5.34 -5.42 -3.95
N GLY A 8 4.51 -5.92 -4.85
CA GLY A 8 3.17 -5.40 -5.20
C GLY A 8 2.04 -5.98 -4.34
N GLY A 9 2.35 -6.42 -3.12
CA GLY A 9 1.35 -6.88 -2.15
C GLY A 9 0.59 -5.73 -1.48
N PRO A 10 -0.37 -6.05 -0.58
CA PRO A 10 -1.23 -5.05 0.07
C PRO A 10 -0.46 -3.93 0.76
N ALA A 11 0.65 -4.26 1.46
CA ALA A 11 1.45 -3.27 2.17
C ALA A 11 2.16 -2.27 1.22
N GLY A 12 2.78 -2.77 0.14
CA GLY A 12 3.50 -1.93 -0.82
C GLY A 12 2.56 -1.03 -1.61
N LEU A 13 1.42 -1.58 -2.05
CA LEU A 13 0.40 -0.82 -2.76
C LEU A 13 -0.28 0.21 -1.86
N TYR A 14 -0.66 -0.17 -0.63
CA TYR A 14 -1.28 0.74 0.32
C TYR A 14 -0.35 1.90 0.69
N PHE A 15 0.92 1.62 0.96
CA PHE A 15 1.92 2.68 1.16
C PHE A 15 2.02 3.62 -0.04
N GLY A 16 2.10 3.06 -1.26
CA GLY A 16 2.19 3.86 -2.48
C GLY A 16 1.00 4.81 -2.64
N LEU A 17 -0.22 4.31 -2.40
CA LEU A 17 -1.44 5.11 -2.41
C LEU A 17 -1.38 6.24 -1.38
N LEU A 18 -1.10 5.93 -0.12
CA LEU A 18 -1.07 6.93 0.96
C LEU A 18 0.01 8.00 0.75
N MET A 19 1.18 7.62 0.24
CA MET A 19 2.25 8.56 -0.07
C MET A 19 1.86 9.50 -1.20
N LYS A 20 1.22 9.00 -2.26
CA LYS A 20 0.75 9.84 -3.37
C LYS A 20 -0.41 10.73 -2.94
N ALA A 21 -1.32 10.26 -2.09
CA ALA A 21 -2.42 11.05 -1.56
C ALA A 21 -1.94 12.24 -0.71
N ARG A 22 -0.96 12.01 0.18
CA ARG A 22 -0.42 13.05 1.07
C ARG A 22 0.58 13.98 0.38
N HIS A 23 1.42 13.41 -0.48
CA HIS A 23 2.53 14.12 -1.12
C HIS A 23 2.60 13.75 -2.61
N PRO A 24 1.73 14.33 -3.45
CA PRO A 24 1.65 14.01 -4.88
C PRO A 24 2.96 14.23 -5.65
N GLN A 25 3.85 15.07 -5.14
CA GLN A 25 5.18 15.35 -5.70
C GLN A 25 6.20 14.21 -5.49
N HIS A 26 5.86 13.17 -4.74
CA HIS A 26 6.73 12.01 -4.61
C HIS A 26 6.65 11.10 -5.83
N ASP A 27 7.82 10.58 -6.22
CA ASP A 27 7.98 9.58 -7.26
C ASP A 27 8.05 8.22 -6.56
N VAL A 28 7.03 7.39 -6.78
CA VAL A 28 6.86 6.10 -6.10
C VAL A 28 6.79 5.01 -7.15
N THR A 29 7.76 4.10 -7.13
CA THR A 29 7.82 2.94 -8.02
C THR A 29 7.56 1.67 -7.22
N VAL A 30 6.58 0.87 -7.65
CA VAL A 30 6.33 -0.46 -7.09
C VAL A 30 6.87 -1.49 -8.08
N VAL A 31 7.73 -2.39 -7.61
CA VAL A 31 8.29 -3.48 -8.41
C VAL A 31 7.74 -4.79 -7.87
N GLU A 32 7.05 -5.55 -8.71
CA GLU A 32 6.56 -6.90 -8.41
C GLU A 32 7.25 -7.91 -9.31
N ARG A 33 7.59 -9.07 -8.75
CA ARG A 33 8.24 -10.18 -9.48
C ARG A 33 7.23 -10.95 -10.31
N ASN A 34 6.04 -11.18 -9.76
CA ASN A 34 5.02 -12.02 -10.38
C ASN A 34 4.25 -11.25 -11.46
N LEU A 35 3.58 -11.98 -12.36
CA LEU A 35 2.77 -11.37 -13.41
C LEU A 35 1.52 -10.70 -12.82
N PRO A 36 0.91 -9.73 -13.52
CA PRO A 36 -0.40 -9.21 -13.14
C PRO A 36 -1.40 -10.36 -12.95
N TYR A 37 -2.19 -10.29 -11.88
CA TYR A 37 -3.19 -11.30 -11.47
C TYR A 37 -2.62 -12.64 -10.97
N ASP A 38 -1.30 -12.80 -10.89
CA ASP A 38 -0.67 -13.95 -10.27
C ASP A 38 -0.65 -13.77 -8.74
N THR A 39 -1.79 -14.08 -8.11
CA THR A 39 -2.03 -13.79 -6.70
C THR A 39 -1.44 -14.87 -5.80
N PHE A 40 -0.33 -14.54 -5.14
CA PHE A 40 0.22 -15.33 -4.05
C PHE A 40 0.04 -14.61 -2.72
N GLY A 41 -0.41 -15.33 -1.70
CA GLY A 41 -0.54 -14.78 -0.36
C GLY A 41 -1.44 -15.64 0.53
N TRP A 42 -1.48 -15.26 1.81
CA TRP A 42 -2.37 -15.84 2.80
C TRP A 42 -3.29 -14.72 3.30
N GLY A 43 -4.53 -15.05 3.59
CA GLY A 43 -5.45 -14.11 4.24
C GLY A 43 -4.90 -13.70 5.60
N VAL A 44 -4.94 -12.41 5.90
CA VAL A 44 -4.65 -11.86 7.23
C VAL A 44 -5.89 -11.15 7.75
N VAL A 45 -6.06 -11.16 9.07
CA VAL A 45 -7.17 -10.47 9.74
C VAL A 45 -6.57 -9.37 10.60
N PHE A 46 -7.16 -8.19 10.57
CA PHE A 46 -6.73 -7.05 11.37
C PHE A 46 -7.53 -6.97 12.66
N SER A 47 -6.87 -6.54 13.74
CA SER A 47 -7.55 -6.16 14.98
C SER A 47 -8.31 -4.85 14.79
N ASP A 48 -9.27 -4.57 15.67
CA ASP A 48 -10.00 -3.30 15.67
C ASP A 48 -9.06 -2.10 15.76
N ALA A 49 -8.03 -2.18 16.60
CA ALA A 49 -7.02 -1.13 16.73
C ALA A 49 -6.27 -0.87 15.41
N THR A 50 -5.94 -1.91 14.64
CA THR A 50 -5.31 -1.73 13.32
C THR A 50 -6.29 -1.13 12.33
N MET A 51 -7.54 -1.57 12.34
CA MET A 51 -8.58 -1.04 11.46
C MET A 51 -8.85 0.45 11.73
N ASP A 52 -8.87 0.88 12.99
CA ASP A 52 -9.06 2.28 13.36
C ASP A 52 -7.91 3.16 12.87
N ASN A 53 -6.67 2.68 12.99
CA ASN A 53 -5.51 3.37 12.42
C ASN A 53 -5.63 3.48 10.89
N MET A 54 -5.99 2.40 10.19
CA MET A 54 -6.15 2.44 8.73
C MET A 54 -7.21 3.46 8.30
N ARG A 55 -8.36 3.52 8.99
CA ARG A 55 -9.42 4.51 8.72
C ARG A 55 -8.95 5.94 8.94
N GLN A 56 -8.12 6.19 9.95
CA GLN A 56 -7.57 7.52 10.22
C GLN A 56 -6.61 7.97 9.10
N TRP A 57 -5.76 7.07 8.61
CA TRP A 57 -4.76 7.40 7.59
C TRP A 57 -5.29 7.32 6.16
N ASP A 58 -6.38 6.60 5.91
CA ASP A 58 -7.03 6.48 4.60
C ASP A 58 -8.49 6.97 4.65
N ALA A 59 -8.67 8.20 5.13
CA ALA A 59 -9.99 8.82 5.18
C ALA A 59 -10.50 9.13 3.75
N VAL A 60 -11.73 8.72 3.44
CA VAL A 60 -12.41 9.07 2.18
C VAL A 60 -12.63 10.59 2.16
N THR A 61 -11.92 11.28 1.27
CA THR A 61 -12.09 12.70 0.95
C THR A 61 -13.12 12.92 -0.14
#